data_AF-A0A7S3TWF3-F1
#
_entry.id   AF-A0A7S3TWF3-F1
#
_cell.length_a   1.000
_cell.length_b   1.000
_cell.length_c   1.000
_cell.angle_alpha   90.00
_cell.angle_beta   90.00
_cell.angle_gamma   90.00
#
_symmetry.space_group_name_H-M   'P 1'
#
loop_
_entity.id
_entity.type
_entity.pdbx_description
1 polymer ?
#
loop_
_entity_poly.entity_id
_entity_poly.type
_entity_poly.pdbx_seq_one_letter_code
_entity_poly.pdbx_strand_id
1 'polypeptide(L)'
;CECLNWKSLYETKRVLCGEGKEFAGQDNVSYEHATFAPYFMGFTYHEFCGSFYMRMDNNYCPNAYFHTFGDKEQSGQWCYVDRACQDLNGGQEVADKWSVPSFAAYLGTTFYTFVKDYLYSPQSIKRDVSWKYCRSGRDKLLRELPPMEVMNMAASMDSVLGYVTKMSYDMAKKNDRTSPHWAEIQAAYEAGRFDELPEVIQGAIKAKQPIVVDVDPEGHTHQRILVGEKEVYQIECNCDSVIGCGASA
;
A
#
# COMPACT_ATOMS: atom_id res chain seq x y z
N CYS A 1 -2.95 -21.41 2.06
CA CYS A 1 -3.10 -20.95 0.67
C CYS A 1 -1.98 -20.00 0.37
N GLU A 2 -1.36 -20.16 -0.79
CA GLU A 2 -0.26 -19.30 -1.23
C GLU A 2 -0.81 -17.97 -1.77
N CYS A 3 -0.10 -16.88 -1.49
CA CYS A 3 -0.39 -15.58 -2.05
C CYS A 3 -0.19 -15.60 -3.57
N LEU A 4 -1.12 -15.02 -4.30
CA LEU A 4 -1.07 -14.86 -5.75
C LEU A 4 -0.13 -13.71 -6.13
N ASN A 5 0.45 -13.77 -7.33
CA ASN A 5 1.30 -12.71 -7.85
C ASN A 5 0.45 -11.47 -8.20
N TRP A 6 0.84 -10.30 -7.68
CA TRP A 6 0.06 -9.07 -7.82
C TRP A 6 -0.04 -8.58 -9.27
N LYS A 7 1.09 -8.44 -9.96
CA LYS A 7 1.11 -8.02 -11.36
C LYS A 7 0.22 -8.89 -12.25
N SER A 8 0.36 -10.22 -12.12
CA SER A 8 -0.44 -11.19 -12.87
C SER A 8 -1.95 -11.04 -12.60
N LEU A 9 -2.35 -10.82 -11.34
CA LEU A 9 -3.76 -10.61 -10.99
C LEU A 9 -4.39 -9.42 -11.71
N TYR A 10 -3.67 -8.31 -11.79
CA TYR A 10 -4.15 -7.09 -12.43
C TYR A 10 -4.09 -7.16 -13.95
N GLU A 11 -3.02 -7.72 -14.54
CA GLU A 11 -2.90 -7.90 -15.99
C GLU A 11 -3.99 -8.82 -16.55
N THR A 12 -4.33 -9.88 -15.80
CA THR A 12 -5.41 -10.81 -16.15
C THR A 12 -6.80 -10.32 -15.74
N LYS A 13 -6.90 -9.15 -15.10
CA LYS A 13 -8.16 -8.52 -14.64
C LYS A 13 -8.99 -9.41 -13.71
N ARG A 14 -8.34 -10.31 -12.97
CA ARG A 14 -9.00 -11.13 -11.93
C ARG A 14 -9.58 -10.26 -10.83
N VAL A 15 -8.95 -9.12 -10.56
CA VAL A 15 -9.44 -8.03 -9.69
C VAL A 15 -9.19 -6.66 -10.32
N LEU A 16 -9.90 -5.66 -9.82
CA LEU A 16 -9.57 -4.24 -9.98
C LEU A 16 -9.05 -3.68 -8.66
N CYS A 17 -8.22 -2.64 -8.72
CA CYS A 17 -7.69 -2.02 -7.52
C CYS A 17 -8.81 -1.39 -6.68
N GLY A 18 -8.79 -1.62 -5.37
CA GLY A 18 -9.85 -1.21 -4.42
C GLY A 18 -10.87 -2.32 -4.13
N GLU A 19 -10.80 -3.46 -4.83
CA GLU A 19 -11.66 -4.61 -4.50
C GLU A 19 -11.15 -5.39 -3.28
N GLY A 20 -9.91 -5.16 -2.84
CA GLY A 20 -9.27 -5.77 -1.67
C GLY A 20 -8.96 -4.74 -0.59
N LYS A 21 -7.72 -4.76 -0.05
CA LYS A 21 -7.25 -3.81 0.98
C LYS A 21 -6.25 -2.79 0.42
N GLU A 22 -6.37 -2.43 -0.86
CA GLU A 22 -5.48 -1.42 -1.46
C GLU A 22 -5.71 -0.02 -0.89
N PHE A 23 -6.95 0.29 -0.49
CA PHE A 23 -7.33 1.58 0.07
C PHE A 23 -7.76 1.45 1.53
N ALA A 24 -7.19 2.30 2.36
CA ALA A 24 -7.49 2.33 3.79
C ALA A 24 -9.00 2.54 4.03
N GLY A 25 -9.67 1.52 4.58
CA GLY A 25 -11.06 1.60 5.02
C GLY A 25 -12.07 1.44 3.89
N GLN A 26 -11.61 1.07 2.70
CA GLN A 26 -12.45 0.77 1.55
C GLN A 26 -12.06 -0.60 1.01
N ASP A 27 -12.85 -1.61 1.35
CA ASP A 27 -12.77 -2.92 0.70
C ASP A 27 -14.01 -3.20 -0.13
N ASN A 28 -13.86 -4.11 -1.10
CA ASN A 28 -14.96 -4.62 -1.89
C ASN A 28 -15.76 -3.52 -2.65
N VAL A 29 -15.09 -2.44 -3.10
CA VAL A 29 -15.74 -1.36 -3.84
C VAL A 29 -16.47 -1.87 -5.08
N SER A 30 -17.50 -1.14 -5.54
CA SER A 30 -18.23 -1.55 -6.74
C SER A 30 -17.32 -1.54 -7.98
N TYR A 31 -17.67 -2.34 -8.99
CA TYR A 31 -16.92 -2.35 -10.26
C TYR A 31 -16.88 -0.97 -10.91
N GLU A 32 -17.97 -0.20 -10.80
CA GLU A 32 -18.03 1.18 -11.24
C GLU A 32 -16.99 2.05 -10.53
N HIS A 33 -16.96 1.99 -9.19
CA HIS A 33 -16.02 2.73 -8.39
C HIS A 33 -14.58 2.37 -8.75
N ALA A 34 -14.24 1.08 -8.82
CA ALA A 34 -12.90 0.64 -9.19
C ALA A 34 -12.53 1.04 -10.64
N THR A 35 -13.47 0.99 -11.57
CA THR A 35 -13.25 1.39 -12.97
C THR A 35 -12.94 2.88 -13.09
N PHE A 36 -13.63 3.71 -12.31
CA PHE A 36 -13.47 5.16 -12.38
C PHE A 36 -12.50 5.75 -11.35
N ALA A 37 -11.96 4.92 -10.45
CA ALA A 37 -11.00 5.34 -9.43
C ALA A 37 -9.81 6.14 -9.97
N PRO A 38 -9.20 5.81 -11.14
CA PRO A 38 -8.16 6.64 -11.73
C PRO A 38 -8.57 8.11 -11.96
N TYR A 39 -9.86 8.36 -12.26
CA TYR A 39 -10.36 9.69 -12.59
C TYR A 39 -10.65 10.54 -11.36
N PHE A 40 -11.21 9.97 -10.29
CA PHE A 40 -11.63 10.74 -9.12
C PHE A 40 -10.66 10.68 -7.93
N MET A 41 -9.82 9.65 -7.84
CA MET A 41 -8.80 9.55 -6.76
C MET A 41 -7.45 10.16 -7.16
N GLY A 42 -7.25 10.42 -8.46
CA GLY A 42 -6.07 11.09 -9.00
C GLY A 42 -4.76 10.50 -8.47
N PHE A 43 -4.02 11.32 -7.72
CA PHE A 43 -2.74 10.96 -7.11
C PHE A 43 -2.81 9.69 -6.24
N THR A 44 -3.86 9.51 -5.42
CA THR A 44 -3.97 8.33 -4.55
C THR A 44 -4.06 7.04 -5.37
N TYR A 45 -4.86 7.02 -6.44
CA TYR A 45 -4.91 5.82 -7.28
C TYR A 45 -3.57 5.57 -7.98
N HIS A 46 -2.92 6.64 -8.47
CA HIS A 46 -1.63 6.51 -9.13
C HIS A 46 -0.59 5.86 -8.20
N GLU A 47 -0.46 6.34 -6.96
CA GLU A 47 0.55 5.84 -6.02
C GLU A 47 0.26 4.42 -5.52
N PHE A 48 -0.97 4.15 -5.07
CA PHE A 48 -1.28 2.83 -4.51
C PHE A 48 -1.44 1.78 -5.61
N CYS A 49 -2.24 2.07 -6.62
CA CYS A 49 -2.56 1.08 -7.65
C CYS A 49 -1.53 1.10 -8.77
N GLY A 50 -1.38 2.25 -9.43
CA GLY A 50 -0.66 2.36 -10.70
C GLY A 50 0.85 2.19 -10.59
N SER A 51 1.47 2.70 -9.52
CA SER A 51 2.91 2.66 -9.31
C SER A 51 3.34 1.55 -8.35
N PHE A 52 2.45 1.03 -7.50
CA PHE A 52 2.77 -0.01 -6.52
C PHE A 52 2.10 -1.37 -6.82
N TYR A 53 0.84 -1.56 -6.44
CA TYR A 53 0.19 -2.89 -6.50
C TYR A 53 0.19 -3.51 -7.90
N MET A 54 -0.08 -2.72 -8.95
CA MET A 54 -0.16 -3.22 -10.32
C MET A 54 1.22 -3.50 -10.94
N ARG A 55 2.30 -3.00 -10.35
CA ARG A 55 3.68 -3.21 -10.85
C ARG A 55 4.45 -4.26 -10.07
N MET A 56 3.97 -4.65 -8.90
CA MET A 56 4.63 -5.58 -8.00
C MET A 56 4.62 -7.01 -8.57
N ASP A 57 5.73 -7.42 -9.20
CA ASP A 57 5.87 -8.75 -9.81
C ASP A 57 6.36 -9.81 -8.81
N ASN A 58 5.58 -9.99 -7.74
CA ASN A 58 5.84 -10.98 -6.70
C ASN A 58 4.54 -11.28 -5.94
N ASN A 59 4.65 -12.07 -4.87
CA ASN A 59 3.55 -12.39 -3.96
C ASN A 59 3.84 -12.02 -2.50
N TYR A 60 4.68 -11.00 -2.27
CA TYR A 60 4.89 -10.47 -0.92
C TYR A 60 3.61 -9.81 -0.41
N CYS A 61 3.40 -9.86 0.90
CA CYS A 61 2.28 -9.21 1.55
C CYS A 61 2.68 -7.80 1.98
N PRO A 62 2.13 -6.73 1.37
CA PRO A 62 2.32 -5.38 1.88
C PRO A 62 1.39 -5.12 3.06
N ASN A 63 1.65 -4.03 3.78
CA ASN A 63 0.78 -3.50 4.81
C ASN A 63 -0.61 -3.20 4.24
N ALA A 64 -1.66 -3.61 4.94
CA ALA A 64 -3.03 -3.25 4.56
C ALA A 64 -3.32 -1.75 4.76
N TYR A 65 -2.56 -1.09 5.64
CA TYR A 65 -2.66 0.32 5.97
C TYR A 65 -1.28 0.87 6.35
N PHE A 66 -1.14 2.19 6.42
CA PHE A 66 0.04 2.81 7.04
C PHE A 66 -0.03 2.63 8.55
N HIS A 67 0.57 1.55 9.05
CA HIS A 67 0.48 1.15 10.44
C HIS A 67 1.42 1.95 11.33
N THR A 68 0.96 2.28 12.52
CA THR A 68 1.84 2.66 13.61
C THR A 68 2.48 1.42 14.21
N PHE A 69 3.79 1.45 14.46
CA PHE A 69 4.45 0.34 15.14
C PHE A 69 3.80 0.07 16.50
N GLY A 70 3.46 -1.19 16.77
CA GLY A 70 2.81 -1.62 18.01
C GLY A 70 1.28 -1.48 18.04
N ASP A 71 0.65 -0.87 17.04
CA ASP A 71 -0.82 -0.86 16.90
C ASP A 71 -1.32 -2.22 16.40
N LYS A 72 -1.87 -3.03 17.30
CA LYS A 72 -2.34 -4.38 17.00
C LYS A 72 -3.68 -4.43 16.26
N GLU A 73 -4.50 -3.38 16.36
CA GLU A 73 -5.83 -3.38 15.76
C GLU A 73 -5.76 -3.14 14.26
N GLN A 74 -4.75 -2.38 13.83
CA GLN A 74 -4.53 -2.10 12.41
C GLN A 74 -3.41 -2.97 11.84
N SER A 75 -2.41 -3.40 12.63
CA SER A 75 -1.26 -4.14 12.11
C SER A 75 -1.65 -5.40 11.34
N GLY A 76 -1.31 -5.42 10.06
CA GLY A 76 -1.53 -6.58 9.21
C GLY A 76 -0.94 -6.35 7.83
N GLN A 77 -0.26 -7.38 7.32
CA GLN A 77 0.03 -7.49 5.91
C GLN A 77 -0.94 -8.46 5.27
N TRP A 78 -1.24 -8.26 3.99
CA TRP A 78 -2.31 -9.01 3.33
C TRP A 78 -1.91 -9.42 1.92
N CYS A 79 -2.65 -10.37 1.35
CA CYS A 79 -2.49 -10.73 -0.06
C CYS A 79 -3.78 -11.31 -0.62
N TYR A 80 -3.87 -11.37 -1.95
CA TYR A 80 -4.86 -12.17 -2.64
C TYR A 80 -4.47 -13.66 -2.66
N VAL A 81 -5.48 -14.52 -2.64
CA VAL A 81 -5.39 -15.97 -2.74
C VAL A 81 -6.49 -16.48 -3.66
N ASP A 82 -6.38 -17.73 -4.11
CA ASP A 82 -7.46 -18.38 -4.85
C ASP A 82 -8.75 -18.46 -4.03
N ARG A 83 -9.93 -18.29 -4.66
CA ARG A 83 -11.23 -18.36 -3.97
C ARG A 83 -11.52 -19.71 -3.33
N ALA A 84 -10.89 -20.80 -3.79
CA ALA A 84 -11.00 -22.10 -3.11
C ALA A 84 -10.36 -22.10 -1.71
N CYS A 85 -9.57 -21.08 -1.37
CA CYS A 85 -8.92 -20.96 -0.07
C CYS A 85 -9.92 -20.79 1.08
N GLN A 86 -9.88 -21.69 2.06
CA GLN A 86 -10.76 -21.63 3.24
C GLN A 86 -10.11 -20.90 4.45
N ASP A 87 -8.78 -20.90 4.55
CA ASP A 87 -8.05 -20.25 5.66
C ASP A 87 -7.64 -18.83 5.24
N LEU A 88 -8.56 -17.89 5.43
CA LEU A 88 -8.38 -16.48 5.07
C LEU A 88 -7.83 -15.62 6.22
N ASN A 89 -7.60 -16.19 7.40
CA ASN A 89 -6.99 -15.49 8.54
C ASN A 89 -7.60 -14.11 8.84
N GLY A 90 -8.94 -13.99 8.82
CA GLY A 90 -9.66 -12.71 9.00
C GLY A 90 -9.94 -11.94 7.70
N GLY A 91 -9.53 -12.48 6.55
CA GLY A 91 -9.95 -12.00 5.24
C GLY A 91 -11.25 -12.60 4.73
N GLN A 92 -11.62 -12.23 3.50
CA GLN A 92 -12.90 -12.59 2.88
C GLN A 92 -12.78 -12.81 1.37
N GLU A 93 -13.80 -13.45 0.80
CA GLU A 93 -13.95 -13.56 -0.65
C GLU A 93 -14.15 -12.18 -1.28
N VAL A 94 -13.56 -11.96 -2.47
CA VAL A 94 -13.91 -10.79 -3.26
C VAL A 94 -15.27 -11.05 -3.90
N ALA A 95 -16.25 -10.19 -3.64
CA ALA A 95 -17.60 -10.41 -4.11
C ALA A 95 -17.68 -10.32 -5.65
N ASP A 96 -18.56 -11.13 -6.24
CA ASP A 96 -18.92 -10.98 -7.65
C ASP A 96 -19.43 -9.55 -7.92
N LYS A 97 -19.16 -9.06 -9.12
CA LYS A 97 -19.49 -7.69 -9.49
C LYS A 97 -20.48 -7.63 -10.64
N TRP A 98 -21.00 -6.44 -10.89
CA TRP A 98 -21.81 -6.15 -12.06
C TRP A 98 -21.03 -5.20 -12.96
N SER A 99 -20.92 -5.56 -14.23
CA SER A 99 -20.24 -4.74 -15.23
C SER A 99 -20.94 -3.39 -15.41
N VAL A 100 -20.21 -2.40 -15.93
CA VAL A 100 -20.75 -1.07 -16.29
C VAL A 100 -20.40 -0.73 -17.73
N PRO A 101 -21.15 0.16 -18.41
CA PRO A 101 -20.84 0.59 -19.77
C PRO A 101 -19.70 1.61 -19.76
N SER A 102 -18.49 1.20 -19.38
CA SER A 102 -17.32 2.09 -19.26
C SER A 102 -17.00 2.85 -20.55
N PHE A 103 -17.29 2.25 -21.71
CA PHE A 103 -17.17 2.92 -23.02
C PHE A 103 -18.04 4.19 -23.14
N ALA A 104 -19.20 4.23 -22.46
CA ALA A 104 -20.11 5.37 -22.53
C ALA A 104 -19.62 6.55 -21.68
N ALA A 105 -18.69 6.32 -20.74
CA ALA A 105 -18.12 7.39 -19.93
C ALA A 105 -17.33 8.41 -20.76
N TYR A 106 -16.73 7.97 -21.87
CA TYR A 106 -16.02 8.86 -22.81
C TYR A 106 -16.95 9.84 -23.55
N LEU A 107 -18.25 9.60 -23.53
CA LEU A 107 -19.27 10.41 -24.22
C LEU A 107 -19.97 11.41 -23.29
N GLY A 108 -19.49 11.53 -22.05
CA GLY A 108 -20.01 12.44 -21.05
C GLY A 108 -21.03 11.81 -20.09
N THR A 109 -21.21 12.45 -18.93
CA THR A 109 -21.99 11.92 -17.79
C THR A 109 -23.47 11.71 -18.12
N THR A 110 -24.09 12.61 -18.89
CA THR A 110 -25.48 12.49 -19.32
C THR A 110 -25.69 11.25 -20.19
N PHE A 111 -24.80 11.04 -21.16
CA PHE A 111 -24.89 9.88 -22.05
C PHE A 111 -24.55 8.57 -21.32
N TYR A 112 -23.54 8.59 -20.45
CA TYR A 112 -23.23 7.45 -19.58
C TYR A 112 -24.43 6.99 -18.76
N THR A 113 -25.11 7.94 -18.10
CA THR A 113 -26.31 7.65 -17.28
C THR A 113 -27.42 7.09 -18.14
N PHE A 114 -27.67 7.68 -19.31
CA PHE A 114 -28.66 7.17 -20.26
C PHE A 114 -28.34 5.74 -20.72
N VAL A 115 -27.09 5.45 -21.10
CA VAL A 115 -26.69 4.11 -21.52
C VAL A 115 -26.82 3.13 -20.35
N LYS A 116 -26.35 3.49 -19.17
CA LYS A 116 -26.39 2.64 -17.97
C LYS A 116 -27.82 2.27 -17.56
N ASP A 117 -28.73 3.24 -17.58
CA ASP A 117 -30.08 3.06 -17.05
C ASP A 117 -31.05 2.45 -18.07
N TYR A 118 -30.81 2.69 -19.38
CA TYR A 118 -31.77 2.32 -20.42
C TYR A 118 -31.25 1.36 -21.50
N LEU A 119 -29.95 1.34 -21.79
CA LEU A 119 -29.40 0.59 -22.93
C LEU A 119 -28.48 -0.57 -22.54
N TYR A 120 -27.95 -0.56 -21.32
CA TYR A 120 -26.97 -1.51 -20.86
C TYR A 120 -27.62 -2.57 -19.96
N SER A 121 -27.31 -3.84 -20.22
CA SER A 121 -27.71 -4.95 -19.35
C SER A 121 -26.47 -5.43 -18.58
N PRO A 122 -26.36 -5.13 -17.27
CA PRO A 122 -25.22 -5.50 -16.46
C PRO A 122 -24.98 -7.01 -16.48
N GLN A 123 -23.73 -7.40 -16.71
CA GLN A 123 -23.28 -8.79 -16.68
C GLN A 123 -22.59 -9.07 -15.35
N SER A 124 -22.82 -10.26 -14.79
CA SER A 124 -22.11 -10.68 -13.59
C SER A 124 -20.66 -11.00 -13.93
N ILE A 125 -19.73 -10.31 -13.26
CA ILE A 125 -18.30 -10.57 -13.31
C ILE A 125 -17.97 -11.43 -12.10
N LYS A 126 -17.69 -12.71 -12.35
CA LYS A 126 -17.32 -13.65 -11.30
C LYS A 126 -15.89 -13.38 -10.84
N ARG A 127 -15.71 -13.25 -9.53
CA ARG A 127 -14.38 -13.16 -8.92
C ARG A 127 -13.95 -14.54 -8.48
N ASP A 128 -12.72 -14.89 -8.79
CA ASP A 128 -12.12 -16.20 -8.49
C ASP A 128 -10.99 -16.07 -7.46
N VAL A 129 -10.99 -14.98 -6.71
CA VAL A 129 -10.02 -14.71 -5.65
C VAL A 129 -10.69 -14.34 -4.33
N SER A 130 -9.95 -14.53 -3.26
CA SER A 130 -10.21 -13.98 -1.93
C SER A 130 -8.99 -13.19 -1.49
N TRP A 131 -9.08 -12.46 -0.39
CA TRP A 131 -7.91 -11.90 0.28
C TRP A 131 -7.79 -12.44 1.70
N LYS A 132 -6.56 -12.46 2.22
CA LYS A 132 -6.26 -12.90 3.58
C LYS A 132 -5.24 -12.01 4.25
N TYR A 133 -5.23 -12.00 5.58
CA TYR A 133 -4.08 -11.50 6.33
C TYR A 133 -2.96 -12.54 6.35
N CYS A 134 -1.73 -12.09 6.15
CA CYS A 134 -0.55 -12.91 6.08
C CYS A 134 0.01 -13.22 7.47
N ARG A 135 0.69 -14.36 7.59
CA ARG A 135 1.36 -14.79 8.82
C ARG A 135 2.87 -14.88 8.63
N SER A 136 3.62 -14.32 9.58
CA SER A 136 5.07 -14.47 9.64
C SER A 136 5.46 -15.95 9.70
N GLY A 137 6.54 -16.31 9.01
CA GLY A 137 7.04 -17.68 8.90
C GLY A 137 6.22 -18.60 7.99
N ARG A 138 5.07 -18.15 7.45
CA ARG A 138 4.25 -18.91 6.50
C ARG A 138 4.12 -18.20 5.15
N ASP A 139 3.86 -16.91 5.20
CA ASP A 139 3.70 -16.05 4.03
C ASP A 139 4.93 -15.15 3.89
N LYS A 140 5.21 -14.71 2.66
CA LYS A 140 6.32 -13.79 2.40
C LYS A 140 5.89 -12.38 2.78
N LEU A 141 6.31 -11.91 3.94
CA LEU A 141 5.95 -10.58 4.43
C LEU A 141 6.89 -9.52 3.83
N LEU A 142 6.33 -8.44 3.27
CA LEU A 142 7.15 -7.35 2.74
C LEU A 142 7.95 -6.66 3.84
N ARG A 143 7.44 -6.66 5.09
CA ARG A 143 8.12 -6.08 6.27
C ARG A 143 9.35 -6.86 6.73
N GLU A 144 9.49 -8.11 6.28
CA GLU A 144 10.61 -8.97 6.66
C GLU A 144 11.81 -8.82 5.70
N LEU A 145 11.64 -8.11 4.59
CA LEU A 145 12.75 -7.79 3.70
C LEU A 145 13.70 -6.77 4.33
N PRO A 146 15.01 -6.85 4.08
CA PRO A 146 15.93 -5.78 4.40
C PRO A 146 15.59 -4.48 3.66
N PRO A 147 15.84 -3.28 4.24
CA PRO A 147 15.58 -2.00 3.59
C PRO A 147 16.15 -1.90 2.18
N MET A 148 17.39 -2.34 1.95
CA MET A 148 18.00 -2.33 0.62
C MET A 148 17.23 -3.16 -0.41
N GLU A 149 16.67 -4.30 -0.03
CA GLU A 149 15.88 -5.14 -0.94
C GLU A 149 14.54 -4.47 -1.29
N VAL A 150 13.88 -3.84 -0.32
CA VAL A 150 12.67 -3.05 -0.57
C VAL A 150 12.95 -1.87 -1.50
N MET A 151 14.08 -1.18 -1.30
CA MET A 151 14.46 -0.05 -2.15
C MET A 151 14.81 -0.49 -3.58
N ASN A 152 15.52 -1.60 -3.73
CA ASN A 152 15.79 -2.19 -5.05
C ASN A 152 14.51 -2.65 -5.73
N MET A 153 13.56 -3.21 -4.98
CA MET A 153 12.24 -3.58 -5.49
C MET A 153 11.51 -2.34 -6.01
N ALA A 154 11.43 -1.27 -5.23
CA ALA A 154 10.81 0.01 -5.63
C ALA A 154 11.40 0.55 -6.94
N ALA A 155 12.73 0.58 -7.05
CA ALA A 155 13.41 1.02 -8.26
C ALA A 155 13.09 0.12 -9.46
N SER A 156 13.07 -1.20 -9.28
CA SER A 156 12.79 -2.16 -10.37
C SER A 156 11.38 -2.05 -10.94
N MET A 157 10.43 -1.55 -10.14
CA MET A 157 9.05 -1.34 -10.56
C MET A 157 8.74 0.13 -10.85
N ASP A 158 9.76 1.01 -10.87
CA ASP A 158 9.61 2.43 -11.18
C ASP A 158 8.54 3.10 -10.29
N SER A 159 8.59 2.79 -8.99
CA SER A 159 7.63 3.25 -7.98
C SER A 159 8.24 4.29 -7.05
N VAL A 160 7.39 5.09 -6.41
CA VAL A 160 7.81 6.09 -5.43
C VAL A 160 8.30 5.40 -4.18
N LEU A 161 9.61 5.51 -3.93
CA LEU A 161 10.33 4.85 -2.83
C LEU A 161 9.68 5.08 -1.46
N GLY A 162 9.22 6.32 -1.22
CA GLY A 162 8.43 6.74 -0.07
C GLY A 162 7.28 5.78 0.22
N TYR A 163 6.40 5.63 -0.76
CA TYR A 163 5.21 4.79 -0.65
C TYR A 163 5.55 3.32 -0.44
N VAL A 164 6.47 2.76 -1.24
CA VAL A 164 6.83 1.34 -1.14
C VAL A 164 7.27 0.98 0.27
N THR A 165 8.08 1.83 0.90
CA THR A 165 8.58 1.56 2.24
C THR A 165 7.52 1.73 3.33
N LYS A 166 6.58 2.67 3.20
CA LYS A 166 5.42 2.81 4.11
C LYS A 166 4.42 1.65 3.95
N MET A 167 4.35 1.06 2.75
CA MET A 167 3.64 -0.18 2.50
C MET A 167 4.42 -1.42 2.96
N SER A 168 5.72 -1.29 3.23
CA SER A 168 6.56 -2.39 3.69
C SER A 168 6.66 -2.44 5.21
N TYR A 169 6.92 -1.30 5.85
CA TYR A 169 7.29 -1.22 7.27
C TYR A 169 6.29 -0.41 8.06
N ASP A 170 6.26 -0.63 9.37
CA ASP A 170 5.44 0.19 10.25
C ASP A 170 6.08 1.59 10.38
N MET A 171 5.26 2.59 10.66
CA MET A 171 5.64 3.99 10.77
C MET A 171 5.73 4.41 12.24
N ALA A 172 6.60 5.38 12.51
CA ALA A 172 6.61 6.14 13.76
C ALA A 172 5.51 7.22 13.75
N LYS A 173 4.31 6.86 13.29
CA LYS A 173 3.15 7.77 13.20
C LYS A 173 2.28 7.59 14.44
N LYS A 174 1.65 8.64 14.94
CA LYS A 174 0.47 8.54 15.83
C LYS A 174 -0.78 8.96 15.06
N ASN A 175 -1.95 8.51 15.50
CA ASN A 175 -3.23 8.91 14.89
C ASN A 175 -3.56 10.41 15.07
N ASP A 176 -2.67 11.19 15.68
CA ASP A 176 -2.74 12.63 15.86
C ASP A 176 -1.58 13.34 15.14
N ARG A 177 -1.62 14.69 15.09
CA ARG A 177 -0.56 15.51 14.50
C ARG A 177 0.78 15.48 15.27
N THR A 178 0.96 14.55 16.22
CA THR A 178 2.15 14.47 17.11
C THR A 178 3.07 13.30 16.75
N SER A 179 3.05 12.90 15.48
CA SER A 179 3.98 11.88 14.99
C SER A 179 5.41 12.40 15.12
N PRO A 180 6.34 11.68 15.76
CA PRO A 180 7.73 12.13 15.83
C PRO A 180 8.35 12.26 14.45
N HIS A 181 9.15 13.30 14.27
CA HIS A 181 9.89 13.53 13.01
C HIS A 181 11.37 13.34 13.21
N TRP A 182 12.09 13.04 12.11
CA TRP A 182 13.53 12.80 12.17
C TRP A 182 14.28 13.95 12.85
N ALA A 183 13.95 15.20 12.50
CA ALA A 183 14.59 16.39 13.06
C ALA A 183 14.48 16.49 14.60
N GLU A 184 13.42 15.93 15.19
CA GLU A 184 13.17 15.96 16.64
C GLU A 184 13.98 14.90 17.38
N ILE A 185 14.23 13.76 16.72
CA ILE A 185 14.84 12.59 17.35
C ILE A 185 16.31 12.37 16.99
N GLN A 186 16.79 13.00 15.91
CA GLN A 186 18.11 12.76 15.32
C GLN A 186 19.22 12.88 16.37
N ALA A 187 19.25 13.98 17.13
CA ALA A 187 20.30 14.24 18.10
C ALA A 187 20.33 13.21 19.25
N ALA A 188 19.18 12.67 19.66
CA ALA A 188 19.11 11.62 20.67
C ALA A 188 19.55 10.26 20.08
N TYR A 189 19.09 9.94 18.87
CA TYR A 189 19.44 8.71 18.17
C TYR A 189 20.95 8.63 17.89
N GLU A 190 21.56 9.68 17.31
CA GLU A 190 22.99 9.74 17.00
C GLU A 190 23.87 9.69 18.26
N ALA A 191 23.37 10.19 19.39
CA ALA A 191 24.07 10.12 20.67
C ALA A 191 23.85 8.79 21.42
N GLY A 192 23.09 7.85 20.85
CA GLY A 192 22.75 6.58 21.50
C GLY A 192 21.84 6.70 22.72
N ARG A 193 21.15 7.83 22.89
CA ARG A 193 20.19 8.08 23.98
C ARG A 193 18.81 7.53 23.61
N PHE A 194 18.75 6.21 23.38
CA PHE A 194 17.55 5.55 22.87
C PHE A 194 16.38 5.59 23.84
N ASP A 195 16.63 5.75 25.14
CA ASP A 195 15.63 5.93 26.19
C ASP A 195 14.91 7.29 26.15
N GLU A 196 15.49 8.28 25.46
CA GLU A 196 14.86 9.60 25.22
C GLU A 196 13.94 9.59 23.98
N LEU A 197 13.97 8.54 23.17
CA LEU A 197 13.17 8.46 21.94
C LEU A 197 11.69 8.23 22.24
N PRO A 198 10.77 8.55 21.32
CA PRO A 198 9.37 8.15 21.43
C PRO A 198 9.22 6.63 21.62
N GLU A 199 8.32 6.20 22.49
CA GLU A 199 8.12 4.77 22.85
C GLU A 199 7.95 3.86 21.63
N VAL A 200 7.26 4.35 20.58
CA VAL A 200 7.06 3.64 19.32
C VAL A 200 8.39 3.29 18.63
N ILE A 201 9.35 4.21 18.66
CA ILE A 201 10.68 4.03 18.08
C ILE A 201 11.54 3.15 18.99
N GLN A 202 11.47 3.35 20.31
CA GLN A 202 12.16 2.47 21.28
C GLN A 202 11.74 1.00 21.08
N GLY A 203 10.44 0.77 20.92
CA GLY A 203 9.86 -0.55 20.68
C GLY A 203 10.41 -1.20 19.40
N ALA A 204 10.45 -0.45 18.30
CA ALA A 204 10.97 -0.93 17.02
C ALA A 204 12.46 -1.27 17.07
N ILE A 205 13.28 -0.40 17.69
CA ILE A 205 14.71 -0.62 17.90
C ILE A 205 14.94 -1.90 18.70
N LYS A 206 14.24 -2.05 19.84
CA LYS A 206 14.34 -3.24 20.70
C LYS A 206 13.92 -4.52 19.99
N ALA A 207 12.88 -4.43 19.15
CA ALA A 207 12.41 -5.54 18.32
C ALA A 207 13.30 -5.83 17.11
N LYS A 208 14.27 -4.95 16.81
CA LYS A 208 15.08 -4.96 15.58
C LYS A 208 14.21 -4.99 14.32
N GLN A 209 13.07 -4.31 14.37
CA GLN A 209 12.15 -4.21 13.23
C GLN A 209 12.37 -2.86 12.53
N PRO A 210 12.40 -2.81 11.19
CA PRO A 210 12.49 -1.55 10.48
C PRO A 210 11.28 -0.66 10.79
N ILE A 211 11.54 0.62 11.03
CA ILE A 211 10.49 1.63 11.24
C ILE A 211 10.75 2.86 10.37
N VAL A 212 9.70 3.34 9.71
CA VAL A 212 9.74 4.58 8.89
C VAL A 212 9.51 5.78 9.78
N VAL A 213 10.41 6.76 9.70
CA VAL A 213 10.28 8.08 10.35
C VAL A 213 10.29 9.14 9.26
N ASP A 214 9.21 9.93 9.20
CA ASP A 214 9.13 11.05 8.26
C ASP A 214 10.11 12.16 8.68
N VAL A 215 10.74 12.82 7.70
CA VAL A 215 11.63 13.95 7.97
C VAL A 215 10.82 15.24 8.15
N ASP A 216 9.73 15.39 7.41
CA ASP A 216 8.86 16.55 7.44
C ASP A 216 7.46 16.24 8.00
N PRO A 217 6.74 17.24 8.54
CA PRO A 217 5.40 17.03 9.10
C PRO A 217 4.31 16.67 8.09
N GLU A 218 4.52 16.98 6.82
CA GLU A 218 3.56 16.67 5.76
C GLU A 218 3.68 15.18 5.36
N GLY A 219 4.81 14.53 5.68
CA GLY A 219 5.06 13.11 5.44
C GLY A 219 5.09 12.76 3.95
N HIS A 220 5.31 13.77 3.11
CA HIS A 220 5.30 13.64 1.66
C HIS A 220 6.69 13.55 1.05
N THR A 221 7.75 13.85 1.82
CA THR A 221 9.10 13.98 1.28
C THR A 221 10.06 12.93 1.85
N HIS A 222 11.27 13.35 2.17
CA HIS A 222 12.35 12.54 2.70
C HIS A 222 11.89 11.76 3.94
N GLN A 223 12.46 10.58 4.10
CA GLN A 223 12.19 9.72 5.25
C GLN A 223 13.47 9.02 5.69
N ARG A 224 13.41 8.44 6.88
CA ARG A 224 14.43 7.55 7.42
C ARG A 224 13.82 6.20 7.71
N ILE A 225 14.58 5.14 7.46
CA ILE A 225 14.28 3.82 7.98
C ILE A 225 15.31 3.51 9.04
N LEU A 226 14.85 3.30 10.27
CA LEU A 226 15.69 2.92 11.40
C LEU A 226 15.63 1.41 11.58
N VAL A 227 16.78 0.75 11.68
CA VAL A 227 16.88 -0.68 12.00
C VAL A 227 17.84 -0.85 13.18
N GLY A 228 17.28 -1.17 14.34
CA GLY A 228 18.05 -1.28 15.57
C GLY A 228 18.75 0.03 15.95
N GLU A 229 19.94 -0.07 16.54
CA GLU A 229 20.65 1.06 17.14
C GLU A 229 21.65 1.75 16.20
N LYS A 230 21.93 1.15 15.04
CA LYS A 230 23.10 1.54 14.22
C LYS A 230 22.77 1.81 12.76
N GLU A 231 21.68 1.26 12.25
CA GLU A 231 21.39 1.30 10.83
C GLU A 231 20.31 2.35 10.57
N VAL A 232 20.69 3.37 9.81
CA VAL A 232 19.80 4.44 9.35
C VAL A 232 19.90 4.50 7.84
N TYR A 233 18.78 4.26 7.16
CA TYR A 233 18.69 4.40 5.71
C TYR A 233 18.02 5.73 5.39
N GLN A 234 18.71 6.53 4.59
CA GLN A 234 18.22 7.81 4.11
C GLN A 234 17.53 7.62 2.76
N ILE A 235 16.27 8.00 2.70
CA ILE A 235 15.50 8.00 1.46
C ILE A 235 15.30 9.44 1.09
N GLU A 236 16.01 9.84 0.04
CA GLU A 236 15.87 11.16 -0.54
C GLU A 236 14.87 11.12 -1.68
N CYS A 237 13.84 11.96 -1.58
CA CYS A 237 12.98 12.21 -2.71
C CYS A 237 13.68 13.27 -3.56
N ASN A 238 14.33 12.86 -4.66
CA ASN A 238 14.94 13.80 -5.59
C ASN A 238 13.83 14.42 -6.46
N CYS A 239 13.02 15.31 -5.87
CA CYS A 239 11.98 16.02 -6.58
C CYS A 239 12.59 17.26 -7.25
N ASP A 240 13.22 17.08 -8.41
CA ASP A 240 13.62 18.23 -9.22
C ASP A 240 12.36 18.97 -9.71
N SER A 241 12.12 20.09 -9.03
CA SER A 241 11.04 21.10 -8.98
C SER A 241 10.13 21.44 -10.19
N VAL A 242 9.91 20.59 -11.20
CA VAL A 242 9.00 20.96 -12.33
C VAL A 242 7.96 19.91 -12.67
N ILE A 243 8.20 18.64 -12.34
CA ILE A 243 7.25 17.55 -12.59
C ILE A 243 7.25 16.76 -11.28
N GLY A 244 6.09 16.67 -10.61
CA GLY A 244 5.98 16.08 -9.27
C GLY A 244 6.70 14.73 -9.16
N CYS A 245 7.09 14.35 -7.94
CA CYS A 245 7.97 13.23 -7.56
C CYS A 245 7.60 11.85 -8.15
N GLY A 246 7.67 11.74 -9.48
CA GLY A 246 7.40 10.58 -10.29
C GLY A 246 8.55 10.47 -11.27
N ALA A 247 9.10 9.26 -11.36
CA ALA A 247 10.21 8.96 -12.24
C ALA A 247 9.90 9.37 -13.69
N SER A 248 10.79 10.16 -14.28
CA SER A 248 10.91 10.30 -15.72
C SER A 248 12.08 9.46 -16.21
N ALA A 249 11.85 8.75 -17.32
CA ALA A 249 12.78 7.83 -17.99
C ALA A 249 14.18 8.39 -18.27
#